data_AF-A0A3N5ZEH7-F1
#
_entry.id   AF-A0A3N5ZEH7-F1
#
_cell.length_a   1.000
_cell.length_b   1.000
_cell.length_c   1.000
_cell.angle_alpha   90.00
_cell.angle_beta   90.00
_cell.angle_gamma   90.00
#
_symmetry.space_group_name_H-M   'P 1'
#
loop_
_entity.id
_entity.type
_entity.pdbx_description
1 polymer ?
#
loop_
_entity_poly.entity_id
_entity_poly.type
_entity_poly.pdbx_seq_one_letter_code
_entity_poly.pdbx_strand_id
1 'polypeptide(L)'
;MRNWFSLILAANLLAPIGAACVAESIPKKDLTGRPTQRTGLLTDRLNKKQLQVWRAMEQIAGAKDQTGQPLYPSLHELYIWAQTSGFSIGIEMPQHESISPYEAAECVLEQTPSGMMPRLTIRIYVGVIDKARVERTKSRAGDFIPFRGLSGVARYCESLAHELTHARQWLTDPAYAQLLREQEALNAQFLELVHRKAKDHPARQKKLELQHRLTEMGNRIEASAITAEKQVWRELTSSPMI
;
A
#
# COMPACT_ATOMS: atom_id res chain seq x y z
N MET A 1 -19.83 16.49 -9.35
CA MET A 1 -18.36 16.51 -9.16
C MET A 1 -17.98 15.23 -8.43
N ARG A 2 -17.44 14.24 -9.15
CA ARG A 2 -17.05 12.94 -8.58
C ARG A 2 -15.58 13.04 -8.17
N ASN A 3 -15.34 13.22 -6.88
CA ASN A 3 -14.00 13.14 -6.30
C ASN A 3 -13.50 11.70 -6.44
N TRP A 4 -12.44 11.48 -7.21
CA TRP A 4 -11.77 10.18 -7.32
C TRP A 4 -11.23 9.67 -5.98
N PHE A 5 -10.99 10.56 -5.01
CA PHE A 5 -10.63 10.20 -3.63
C PHE A 5 -11.72 9.41 -2.87
N SER A 6 -12.97 9.34 -3.38
CA SER A 6 -14.03 8.54 -2.76
C SER A 6 -14.02 7.05 -3.15
N LEU A 7 -13.12 6.58 -4.01
CA LEU A 7 -13.04 5.16 -4.37
C LEU A 7 -12.19 4.31 -3.41
N ILE A 8 -11.40 4.91 -2.52
CA ILE A 8 -10.73 4.18 -1.42
C ILE A 8 -11.75 3.64 -0.39
N LEU A 9 -12.97 4.21 -0.35
CA LEU A 9 -14.06 3.68 0.47
C LEU A 9 -14.81 2.48 -0.15
N ALA A 10 -14.63 2.19 -1.44
CA ALA A 10 -15.34 1.10 -2.10
C ALA A 10 -14.51 -0.19 -2.22
N ALA A 11 -13.18 -0.11 -2.19
CA ALA A 11 -12.31 -1.27 -2.40
C ALA A 11 -11.98 -2.05 -1.12
N ASN A 12 -11.96 -1.39 0.05
CA ASN A 12 -11.73 -2.07 1.35
C ASN A 12 -12.98 -2.75 1.97
N LEU A 13 -14.07 -2.88 1.22
CA LEU A 13 -15.32 -3.52 1.70
C LEU A 13 -15.52 -4.97 1.23
N LEU A 14 -14.57 -5.57 0.50
CA LEU A 14 -14.70 -6.94 -0.01
C LEU A 14 -13.37 -7.70 -0.01
N ALA A 15 -12.84 -7.98 1.18
CA ALA A 15 -12.02 -9.16 1.40
C ALA A 15 -12.52 -9.88 2.67
N PRO A 16 -13.27 -11.00 2.53
CA PRO A 16 -13.54 -11.85 3.67
C PRO A 16 -12.23 -12.55 4.08
N ILE A 17 -11.69 -12.21 5.25
CA ILE A 17 -10.74 -13.09 5.93
C ILE A 17 -11.58 -14.27 6.47
N GLY A 18 -11.78 -15.26 5.59
CA GLY A 18 -12.47 -16.50 5.91
C GLY A 18 -11.63 -17.34 6.86
N ALA A 19 -12.08 -17.43 8.11
CA ALA A 19 -11.67 -18.47 9.03
C ALA A 19 -12.24 -19.81 8.57
N ALA A 20 -11.37 -20.79 8.33
CA ALA A 20 -11.72 -22.21 8.34
C ALA A 20 -10.62 -22.97 9.07
N CYS A 21 -10.91 -23.35 10.32
CA CYS A 21 -10.10 -24.27 11.10
C CYS A 21 -10.13 -25.67 10.45
N VAL A 22 -8.98 -26.13 9.97
CA VAL A 22 -8.67 -27.56 9.92
C VAL A 22 -7.28 -27.72 10.52
N ALA A 23 -7.24 -28.24 11.75
CA ALA A 23 -5.99 -28.61 12.41
C ALA A 23 -5.47 -29.88 11.74
N GLU A 24 -4.52 -29.73 10.83
CA GLU A 24 -3.79 -30.86 10.26
C GLU A 24 -2.45 -30.99 10.99
N SER A 25 -2.26 -32.15 11.61
CA SER A 25 -1.10 -32.51 12.43
C SER A 25 0.19 -32.49 11.60
N ILE A 26 1.10 -31.57 11.94
CA ILE A 26 2.44 -31.48 11.34
C ILE A 26 3.36 -32.57 11.93
N PRO A 27 4.07 -33.36 11.09
CA PRO A 27 5.05 -34.32 11.56
C PRO A 27 6.31 -33.62 12.10
N LYS A 28 6.83 -34.11 13.23
CA LYS A 28 8.13 -33.71 13.78
C LYS A 28 9.22 -33.91 12.72
N LYS A 29 9.85 -32.82 12.29
CA LYS A 29 11.05 -32.84 11.46
C LYS A 29 12.12 -31.93 12.05
N ASP A 30 13.35 -32.42 11.95
CA ASP A 30 14.52 -32.11 12.76
C ASP A 30 14.95 -30.63 12.87
N LEU A 31 15.45 -30.31 14.05
CA LEU A 31 16.16 -29.08 14.41
C LEU A 31 17.54 -29.05 13.74
N THR A 32 17.64 -28.56 12.50
CA THR A 32 18.93 -28.14 11.93
C THR A 32 18.78 -26.80 11.20
N GLY A 33 19.45 -25.77 11.72
CA GLY A 33 19.60 -24.44 11.11
C GLY A 33 18.37 -23.53 11.26
N ARG A 34 18.43 -22.55 12.17
CA ARG A 34 17.47 -21.44 12.15
C ARG A 34 17.72 -20.67 10.84
N PRO A 35 16.79 -20.66 9.86
CA PRO A 35 17.01 -19.95 8.62
C PRO A 35 17.27 -18.48 8.95
N THR A 36 18.38 -17.93 8.43
CA THR A 36 18.69 -16.51 8.57
C THR A 36 17.55 -15.72 7.94
N GLN A 37 16.82 -14.99 8.76
CA GLN A 37 15.70 -14.19 8.31
C GLN A 37 16.23 -13.05 7.43
N ARG A 38 15.93 -13.10 6.13
CA ARG A 38 16.30 -12.04 5.19
C ARG A 38 15.50 -10.78 5.51
N THR A 39 16.19 -9.66 5.68
CA THR A 39 15.62 -8.34 5.95
C THR A 39 15.74 -7.45 4.72
N GLY A 40 15.04 -6.33 4.72
CA GLY A 40 14.96 -5.37 3.62
C GLY A 40 13.83 -5.67 2.64
N LEU A 41 13.95 -5.11 1.44
CA LEU A 41 13.04 -5.32 0.32
C LEU A 41 13.31 -6.66 -0.35
N LEU A 42 12.34 -7.56 -0.32
CA LEU A 42 12.44 -8.93 -0.83
C LEU A 42 11.71 -9.05 -2.18
N THR A 43 12.45 -9.42 -3.22
CA THR A 43 11.97 -9.48 -4.61
C THR A 43 11.87 -10.92 -5.15
N ASP A 44 11.90 -11.91 -4.26
CA ASP A 44 11.84 -13.33 -4.59
C ASP A 44 10.54 -13.75 -5.31
N ARG A 45 9.48 -12.95 -5.19
CA ARG A 45 8.17 -13.17 -5.83
C ARG A 45 8.05 -12.51 -7.20
N LEU A 46 9.08 -11.82 -7.68
CA LEU A 46 9.08 -11.16 -8.98
C LEU A 46 9.61 -12.10 -10.07
N ASN A 47 8.86 -12.22 -11.17
CA ASN A 47 9.35 -12.85 -12.39
C ASN A 47 10.36 -11.95 -13.13
N LYS A 48 11.02 -12.47 -14.18
CA LYS A 48 12.07 -11.74 -14.91
C LYS A 48 11.64 -10.37 -15.43
N LYS A 49 10.41 -10.22 -15.95
CA LYS A 49 9.90 -8.93 -16.46
C LYS A 49 9.62 -7.96 -15.31
N GLN A 50 9.00 -8.44 -14.24
CA GLN A 50 8.73 -7.63 -13.05
C GLN A 50 10.04 -7.17 -12.38
N LEU A 51 11.06 -8.03 -12.36
CA LEU A 51 12.37 -7.67 -11.84
C LEU A 51 13.03 -6.55 -12.66
N GLN A 52 12.85 -6.53 -14.00
CA GLN A 52 13.33 -5.42 -14.83
C GLN A 52 12.64 -4.10 -14.46
N VAL A 53 11.31 -4.12 -14.26
CA VAL A 53 10.56 -2.95 -13.79
C VAL A 53 11.08 -2.52 -12.41
N TRP A 54 11.25 -3.45 -11.48
CA TRP A 54 11.80 -3.17 -10.15
C TRP A 54 13.19 -2.55 -10.22
N ARG A 55 14.11 -3.08 -11.04
CA ARG A 55 15.45 -2.49 -11.22
C ARG A 55 15.39 -1.06 -11.74
N ALA A 56 14.46 -0.75 -12.64
CA ALA A 56 14.26 0.63 -13.09
C ALA A 56 13.75 1.54 -11.96
N MET A 57 12.86 1.04 -11.10
CA MET A 57 12.41 1.78 -9.92
C MET A 57 13.55 2.02 -8.93
N GLU A 58 14.40 1.03 -8.68
CA GLU A 58 15.60 1.18 -7.84
C GLU A 58 16.58 2.20 -8.42
N GLN A 59 16.76 2.22 -9.74
CA GLN A 59 17.60 3.22 -10.42
C GLN A 59 17.06 4.63 -10.20
N ILE A 60 15.75 4.84 -10.29
CA ILE A 60 15.13 6.14 -9.99
C ILE A 60 15.32 6.47 -8.51
N ALA A 61 14.96 5.59 -7.58
CA ALA A 61 15.09 5.83 -6.15
C ALA A 61 16.55 6.07 -5.69
N GLY A 62 17.51 5.47 -6.39
CA GLY A 62 18.95 5.62 -6.14
C GLY A 62 19.63 6.71 -6.97
N ALA A 63 18.90 7.44 -7.83
CA ALA A 63 19.47 8.42 -8.74
C ALA A 63 20.09 9.60 -7.97
N LYS A 64 21.26 10.05 -8.42
CA LYS A 64 22.02 11.14 -7.79
C LYS A 64 22.40 12.21 -8.81
N ASP A 65 22.52 13.44 -8.36
CA ASP A 65 23.03 14.56 -9.15
C ASP A 65 24.57 14.52 -9.25
N GLN A 66 25.13 15.53 -9.94
CA GLN A 66 26.59 15.66 -10.12
C GLN A 66 27.35 15.88 -8.80
N THR A 67 26.67 16.31 -7.74
CA THR A 67 27.24 16.52 -6.40
C THR A 67 27.09 15.27 -5.51
N GLY A 68 26.50 14.20 -6.03
CA GLY A 68 26.26 12.95 -5.32
C GLY A 68 25.03 12.98 -4.40
N GLN A 69 24.23 14.04 -4.45
CA GLN A 69 22.99 14.15 -3.67
C GLN A 69 21.84 13.40 -4.38
N PRO A 70 20.91 12.77 -3.64
CA PRO A 70 19.76 12.12 -4.25
C PRO A 70 18.91 13.10 -5.08
N LEU A 71 18.56 12.72 -6.32
CA LEU A 71 17.67 13.53 -7.17
C LEU A 71 16.23 13.57 -6.66
N TYR A 72 15.81 12.54 -5.95
CA TYR A 72 14.48 12.42 -5.35
C TYR A 72 14.64 12.11 -3.84
N PRO A 73 14.99 13.10 -3.01
CA PRO A 73 15.36 12.87 -1.62
C PRO A 73 14.31 12.12 -0.80
N SER A 74 13.03 12.43 -0.97
CA SER A 74 11.96 11.80 -0.19
C SER A 74 11.77 10.34 -0.59
N LEU A 75 11.81 10.04 -1.89
CA LEU A 75 11.76 8.66 -2.40
C LEU A 75 12.99 7.86 -1.95
N HIS A 76 14.17 8.48 -2.02
CA HIS A 76 15.42 7.86 -1.60
C HIS A 76 15.40 7.50 -0.11
N GLU A 77 14.94 8.41 0.76
CA GLU A 77 14.84 8.16 2.20
C GLU A 77 13.93 6.96 2.50
N LEU A 78 12.73 6.93 1.93
CA LEU A 78 11.78 5.82 2.12
C LEU A 78 12.38 4.50 1.63
N TYR A 79 13.02 4.51 0.46
CA TYR A 79 13.66 3.33 -0.12
C TYR A 79 14.81 2.80 0.74
N ILE A 80 15.71 3.69 1.18
CA ILE A 80 16.85 3.30 2.05
C ILE A 80 16.36 2.83 3.41
N TRP A 81 15.36 3.50 4.00
CA TRP A 81 14.72 3.03 5.23
C TRP A 81 14.20 1.60 5.04
N ALA A 82 13.45 1.33 3.98
CA ALA A 82 12.87 0.00 3.74
C ALA A 82 13.96 -1.08 3.57
N GLN A 83 15.03 -0.76 2.84
CA GLN A 83 16.21 -1.62 2.67
C GLN A 83 16.93 -1.93 3.99
N THR A 84 17.05 -0.96 4.89
CA THR A 84 17.94 -1.03 6.06
C THR A 84 17.23 -1.20 7.41
N SER A 85 15.89 -1.15 7.43
CA SER A 85 15.05 -1.15 8.65
C SER A 85 15.11 -2.43 9.50
N GLY A 86 15.68 -3.53 9.00
CA GLY A 86 15.66 -4.83 9.67
C GLY A 86 14.33 -5.59 9.55
N PHE A 87 13.31 -5.01 8.92
CA PHE A 87 12.05 -5.69 8.62
C PHE A 87 12.11 -6.44 7.29
N SER A 88 11.30 -7.49 7.13
CA SER A 88 11.14 -8.20 5.85
C SER A 88 9.93 -7.64 5.10
N ILE A 89 10.18 -6.91 4.00
CA ILE A 89 9.13 -6.30 3.18
C ILE A 89 9.14 -6.96 1.79
N GLY A 90 8.15 -7.80 1.50
CA GLY A 90 7.98 -8.44 0.20
C GLY A 90 7.50 -7.46 -0.87
N ILE A 91 7.97 -7.63 -2.11
CA ILE A 91 7.49 -6.89 -3.28
C ILE A 91 6.83 -7.86 -4.25
N GLU A 92 5.62 -7.52 -4.66
CA GLU A 92 4.83 -8.24 -5.65
C GLU A 92 4.34 -7.29 -6.74
N MET A 93 4.16 -7.81 -7.96
CA MET A 93 3.54 -7.08 -9.07
C MET A 93 2.46 -7.94 -9.72
N PRO A 94 1.32 -8.18 -9.05
CA PRO A 94 0.35 -9.17 -9.49
C PRO A 94 -0.15 -8.92 -10.92
N GLN A 95 -0.45 -9.99 -11.65
CA GLN A 95 -1.07 -9.88 -12.97
C GLN A 95 -2.58 -9.55 -12.83
N HIS A 96 -3.13 -8.98 -13.90
CA HIS A 96 -4.44 -8.33 -13.92
C HIS A 96 -5.64 -9.26 -13.64
N GLU A 97 -5.43 -10.58 -13.62
CA GLU A 97 -6.50 -11.58 -13.51
C GLU A 97 -7.06 -11.72 -12.08
N SER A 98 -6.42 -11.12 -11.06
CA SER A 98 -6.75 -11.40 -9.65
C SER A 98 -7.11 -10.19 -8.76
N ILE A 99 -7.22 -8.96 -9.26
CA ILE A 99 -7.47 -7.78 -8.38
C ILE A 99 -8.51 -6.77 -8.91
N SER A 100 -9.20 -6.15 -7.94
CA SER A 100 -10.06 -4.98 -8.07
C SER A 100 -9.44 -3.89 -8.96
N PRO A 101 -10.09 -3.44 -10.05
CA PRO A 101 -9.48 -2.57 -11.05
C PRO A 101 -9.22 -1.12 -10.59
N TYR A 102 -9.28 -0.84 -9.29
CA TYR A 102 -9.34 0.51 -8.74
C TYR A 102 -8.15 0.91 -7.86
N GLU A 103 -7.25 -0.02 -7.52
CA GLU A 103 -6.09 0.25 -6.66
C GLU A 103 -4.79 0.18 -7.45
N ALA A 104 -3.95 1.20 -7.31
CA ALA A 104 -2.65 1.29 -7.98
C ALA A 104 -1.58 0.45 -7.27
N ALA A 105 -1.67 0.37 -5.95
CA ALA A 105 -0.84 -0.47 -5.10
C ALA A 105 -1.59 -0.75 -3.79
N GLU A 106 -1.08 -1.70 -3.00
CA GLU A 106 -1.55 -1.94 -1.63
C GLU A 106 -0.41 -2.47 -0.74
N CYS A 107 -0.56 -2.26 0.55
CA CYS A 107 0.33 -2.75 1.60
C CYS A 107 -0.40 -3.78 2.47
N VAL A 108 0.03 -5.04 2.39
CA VAL A 108 -0.66 -6.20 2.98
C VAL A 108 0.17 -6.79 4.11
N LEU A 109 -0.45 -6.95 5.29
CA LEU A 109 0.14 -7.73 6.36
C LEU A 109 -0.10 -9.22 6.12
N GLU A 110 0.96 -10.02 6.06
CA GLU A 110 0.86 -11.46 5.95
C GLU A 110 0.61 -12.08 7.32
N GLN A 111 -0.30 -13.05 7.37
CA GLN A 111 -0.48 -13.88 8.55
C GLN A 111 0.76 -14.79 8.70
N THR A 112 1.55 -14.53 9.74
CA THR A 112 2.68 -15.39 10.10
C THR A 112 2.30 -16.29 11.28
N PRO A 113 2.83 -17.53 11.36
CA PRO A 113 2.67 -18.36 12.54
C PRO A 113 3.06 -17.62 13.82
N SER A 114 2.39 -17.94 14.94
CA SER A 114 2.64 -17.30 16.23
C SER A 114 4.11 -17.34 16.61
N GLY A 115 4.67 -16.19 16.98
CA GLY A 115 6.08 -16.02 17.36
C GLY A 115 7.04 -15.68 16.20
N MET A 116 6.57 -15.64 14.96
CA MET A 116 7.32 -15.06 13.84
C MET A 116 7.03 -13.57 13.70
N MET A 117 8.03 -12.80 13.26
CA MET A 117 7.80 -11.40 12.92
C MET A 117 6.79 -11.30 11.77
N PRO A 118 5.81 -10.39 11.86
CA PRO A 118 4.88 -10.15 10.75
C PRO A 118 5.66 -9.82 9.49
N ARG A 119 5.28 -10.45 8.38
CA ARG A 119 5.79 -10.07 7.06
C ARG A 119 4.81 -9.11 6.44
N LEU A 120 5.35 -8.06 5.81
CA LEU A 120 4.57 -7.08 5.10
C LEU A 120 4.89 -7.22 3.62
N THR A 121 3.88 -7.15 2.76
CA THR A 121 4.04 -7.27 1.31
C THR A 121 3.40 -6.07 0.63
N ILE A 122 4.19 -5.37 -0.19
CA ILE A 122 3.71 -4.30 -1.05
C ILE A 122 3.43 -4.88 -2.43
N ARG A 123 2.20 -4.71 -2.91
CA ARG A 123 1.77 -5.11 -4.24
C ARG A 123 1.63 -3.88 -5.12
N ILE A 124 2.29 -3.87 -6.27
CA ILE A 124 2.23 -2.77 -7.24
C ILE A 124 1.50 -3.25 -8.49
N TYR A 125 0.34 -2.67 -8.78
CA TYR A 125 -0.50 -3.04 -9.92
C TYR A 125 -0.10 -2.26 -11.16
N VAL A 126 1.05 -2.62 -11.75
CA VAL A 126 1.63 -1.93 -12.92
C VAL A 126 0.62 -1.76 -14.07
N GLY A 127 -0.21 -2.78 -14.33
CA GLY A 127 -1.25 -2.70 -15.37
C GLY A 127 -2.40 -1.75 -15.05
N VAL A 128 -2.71 -1.51 -13.76
CA VAL A 128 -3.69 -0.51 -13.33
C VAL A 128 -3.08 0.89 -13.44
N ILE A 129 -1.83 1.06 -12.98
CA ILE A 129 -1.10 2.33 -13.05
C ILE A 129 -0.90 2.80 -14.50
N ASP A 130 -0.56 1.88 -15.41
CA ASP A 130 -0.40 2.19 -16.84
C ASP A 130 -1.71 2.65 -17.48
N LYS A 131 -2.84 2.05 -17.08
CA LYS A 131 -4.18 2.37 -17.60
C LYS A 131 -4.83 3.56 -16.89
N ALA A 132 -4.27 4.02 -15.77
CA ALA A 132 -4.82 5.12 -14.99
C ALA A 132 -4.90 6.39 -15.85
N ARG A 133 -6.14 6.78 -16.17
CA ARG A 133 -6.43 8.00 -16.91
C ARG A 133 -6.31 9.18 -15.94
N VAL A 134 -5.26 9.97 -16.10
CA VAL A 134 -5.17 11.28 -15.45
C VAL A 134 -6.11 12.22 -16.22
N GLU A 135 -7.40 12.20 -15.88
CA GLU A 135 -8.35 13.13 -16.48
C GLU A 135 -7.93 14.56 -16.18
N ARG A 136 -8.22 15.48 -17.12
CA ARG A 136 -8.13 16.92 -16.87
C ARG A 136 -9.26 17.33 -15.93
N THR A 137 -9.20 16.89 -14.68
CA THR A 137 -10.01 17.45 -13.62
C THR A 137 -9.77 18.95 -13.60
N LYS A 138 -10.84 19.74 -13.46
CA LYS A 138 -10.78 21.20 -13.21
C LYS A 138 -10.22 21.47 -11.81
N SER A 139 -9.09 20.87 -11.47
CA SER A 139 -8.34 21.17 -10.27
C SER A 139 -7.72 22.54 -10.42
N ARG A 140 -7.59 23.26 -9.31
CA ARG A 140 -6.90 24.55 -9.30
C ARG A 140 -5.45 24.33 -9.72
N ALA A 141 -4.85 25.35 -10.33
CA ALA A 141 -3.42 25.30 -10.64
C ALA A 141 -2.63 25.02 -9.35
N GLY A 142 -1.86 23.92 -9.33
CA GLY A 142 -1.04 23.52 -8.18
C GLY A 142 -1.62 22.43 -7.28
N ASP A 143 -2.84 21.93 -7.55
CA ASP A 143 -3.36 20.77 -6.82
C ASP A 143 -2.59 19.50 -7.17
N PHE A 144 -2.37 18.66 -6.16
CA PHE A 144 -1.80 17.33 -6.33
C PHE A 144 -2.83 16.44 -7.02
N ILE A 145 -2.45 15.86 -8.16
CA ILE A 145 -3.24 14.87 -8.88
C ILE A 145 -2.30 13.69 -9.13
N PRO A 146 -2.60 12.49 -8.60
CA PRO A 146 -1.74 11.34 -8.77
C PRO A 146 -1.35 11.10 -10.22
N PHE A 147 -0.09 10.76 -10.46
CA PHE A 147 0.52 10.47 -11.76
C PHE A 147 0.57 11.64 -12.77
N ARG A 148 0.07 12.83 -12.41
CA ARG A 148 0.02 13.95 -13.35
C ARG A 148 1.41 14.41 -13.75
N GLY A 149 1.70 14.43 -15.05
CA GLY A 149 3.02 14.80 -15.55
C GLY A 149 4.07 13.69 -15.42
N LEU A 150 3.70 12.53 -14.85
CA LEU A 150 4.56 11.35 -14.79
C LEU A 150 4.20 10.35 -15.88
N SER A 151 5.21 9.61 -16.32
CA SER A 151 5.07 8.52 -17.29
C SER A 151 5.91 7.31 -16.87
N GLY A 152 5.50 6.12 -17.31
CA GLY A 152 6.21 4.87 -17.07
C GLY A 152 6.59 4.65 -15.60
N VAL A 153 7.87 4.36 -15.37
CA VAL A 153 8.40 3.92 -14.06
C VAL A 153 8.22 4.97 -12.96
N ALA A 154 8.21 6.27 -13.30
CA ALA A 154 7.99 7.32 -12.30
C ALA A 154 6.61 7.20 -11.62
N ARG A 155 5.57 6.72 -12.33
CA ARG A 155 4.27 6.46 -11.72
C ARG A 155 4.33 5.32 -10.71
N TYR A 156 5.12 4.28 -11.00
CA TYR A 156 5.33 3.17 -10.05
C TYR A 156 6.09 3.64 -8.81
N CYS A 157 7.07 4.55 -8.97
CA CYS A 157 7.80 5.14 -7.86
C CYS A 157 6.91 6.03 -6.98
N GLU A 158 5.97 6.79 -7.57
CA GLU A 158 4.96 7.54 -6.83
C GLU A 158 4.12 6.60 -5.95
N SER A 159 3.54 5.53 -6.52
CA SER A 159 2.78 4.53 -5.76
C SER A 159 3.63 3.79 -4.72
N LEU A 160 4.88 3.45 -5.04
CA LEU A 160 5.78 2.82 -4.07
C LEU A 160 6.03 3.72 -2.86
N ALA A 161 6.22 5.03 -3.05
CA ALA A 161 6.43 5.97 -1.94
C ALA A 161 5.22 6.02 -1.00
N HIS A 162 4.01 5.97 -1.55
CA HIS A 162 2.77 5.89 -0.80
C HIS A 162 2.76 4.63 0.09
N GLU A 163 2.96 3.45 -0.50
CA GLU A 163 2.94 2.18 0.24
C GLU A 163 4.10 2.02 1.23
N LEU A 164 5.29 2.52 0.91
CA LEU A 164 6.43 2.52 1.83
C LEU A 164 6.15 3.39 3.07
N THR A 165 5.36 4.45 2.92
CA THR A 165 4.93 5.27 4.07
C THR A 165 4.00 4.48 4.98
N HIS A 166 3.02 3.78 4.41
CA HIS A 166 2.17 2.85 5.17
C HIS A 166 3.00 1.77 5.88
N ALA A 167 3.92 1.12 5.16
CA ALA A 167 4.80 0.11 5.73
C ALA A 167 5.61 0.66 6.90
N ARG A 168 6.19 1.87 6.76
CA ARG A 168 6.94 2.53 7.83
C ARG A 168 6.09 2.79 9.05
N GLN A 169 4.92 3.40 8.87
CA GLN A 169 4.03 3.69 10.00
C GLN A 169 3.56 2.40 10.67
N TRP A 170 3.17 1.38 9.92
CA TRP A 170 2.78 0.09 10.49
C TRP A 170 3.89 -0.51 11.35
N LEU A 171 5.11 -0.57 10.82
CA LEU A 171 6.22 -1.27 11.45
C LEU A 171 6.88 -0.49 12.60
N THR A 172 6.70 0.82 12.66
CA THR A 172 7.42 1.69 13.61
C THR A 172 6.54 2.55 14.52
N ASP A 173 5.24 2.69 14.22
CA ASP A 173 4.29 3.47 15.01
C ASP A 173 3.19 2.55 15.61
N PRO A 174 3.28 2.22 16.92
CA PRO A 174 2.26 1.44 17.61
C PRO A 174 0.86 2.06 17.58
N ALA A 175 0.76 3.40 17.56
CA ALA A 175 -0.53 4.09 17.51
C ALA A 175 -1.18 3.91 16.13
N TYR A 176 -0.38 3.93 15.06
CA TYR A 176 -0.85 3.61 13.71
C TYR A 176 -1.33 2.17 13.59
N ALA A 177 -0.57 1.21 14.13
CA ALA A 177 -0.98 -0.19 14.16
C ALA A 177 -2.29 -0.39 14.95
N GLN A 178 -2.50 0.38 16.01
CA GLN A 178 -3.78 0.37 16.74
C GLN A 178 -4.92 0.97 15.94
N LEU A 179 -4.67 2.05 15.21
CA LEU A 179 -5.67 2.67 14.33
C LEU A 179 -6.17 1.70 13.25
N LEU A 180 -5.27 0.93 12.65
CA LEU A 180 -5.62 -0.10 11.67
C LEU A 180 -6.46 -1.23 12.26
N ARG A 181 -6.14 -1.70 13.47
CA ARG A 181 -6.98 -2.69 14.19
C ARG A 181 -8.37 -2.14 14.50
N GLU A 182 -8.48 -0.87 14.85
CA GLU A 182 -9.79 -0.23 15.05
C GLU A 182 -10.58 -0.16 13.74
N GLN A 183 -9.91 0.19 12.63
CA GLN A 183 -10.52 0.23 11.30
C GLN A 183 -11.07 -1.14 10.91
N GLU A 184 -10.29 -2.21 11.10
CA GLU A 184 -10.70 -3.59 10.82
C GLU A 184 -11.93 -3.99 11.63
N ALA A 185 -11.95 -3.67 12.94
CA ALA A 185 -13.10 -3.94 13.81
C ALA A 185 -14.36 -3.15 13.40
N LEU A 186 -14.21 -1.91 12.93
CA LEU A 186 -15.34 -1.11 12.41
C LEU A 186 -15.83 -1.62 11.07
N ASN A 187 -14.93 -2.05 10.18
CA ASN A 187 -15.28 -2.68 8.91
C ASN A 187 -16.07 -3.97 9.13
N ALA A 188 -15.65 -4.83 10.06
CA ALA A 188 -16.40 -6.04 10.41
C ALA A 188 -17.84 -5.72 10.86
N GLN A 189 -18.01 -4.75 11.76
CA GLN A 189 -19.34 -4.30 12.20
C GLN A 189 -20.18 -3.73 11.05
N PHE A 190 -19.57 -2.93 10.17
CA PHE A 190 -20.25 -2.37 9.02
C PHE A 190 -20.71 -3.46 8.04
N LEU A 191 -19.85 -4.44 7.75
CA LEU A 191 -20.15 -5.57 6.86
C LEU A 191 -21.28 -6.44 7.43
N GLU A 192 -21.30 -6.69 8.75
CA GLU A 192 -22.42 -7.39 9.39
C GLU A 192 -23.76 -6.69 9.13
N LEU A 193 -23.82 -5.36 9.24
CA LEU A 193 -25.03 -4.59 8.95
C LEU A 193 -25.43 -4.65 7.48
N VAL A 194 -24.46 -4.63 6.56
CA VAL A 194 -24.71 -4.79 5.12
C VAL A 194 -25.28 -6.18 4.82
N HIS A 195 -24.67 -7.25 5.36
CA HIS A 195 -25.11 -8.62 5.14
C HIS A 195 -26.50 -8.91 5.69
N ARG A 196 -26.84 -8.36 6.87
CA ARG A 196 -28.18 -8.52 7.47
C ARG A 196 -29.28 -7.77 6.70
N LYS A 197 -28.94 -6.98 5.67
CA LYS A 197 -29.86 -6.11 4.93
C LYS A 197 -30.74 -5.29 5.87
N ALA A 198 -30.19 -4.83 7.00
CA ALA A 198 -30.99 -4.20 8.04
C ALA A 198 -31.71 -2.96 7.49
N LYS A 199 -33.05 -2.97 7.53
CA LYS A 199 -33.89 -1.94 6.88
C LYS A 199 -34.56 -0.99 7.84
N ASP A 200 -34.55 -1.30 9.14
CA ASP A 200 -35.15 -0.48 10.19
C ASP A 200 -34.35 0.81 10.43
N HIS A 201 -35.03 1.83 10.93
CA HIS A 201 -34.45 3.17 11.12
C HIS A 201 -33.18 3.16 12.00
N PRO A 202 -33.15 2.47 13.16
CA PRO A 202 -31.95 2.41 14.00
C PRO A 202 -30.73 1.79 13.28
N ALA A 203 -30.91 0.70 12.54
CA ALA A 203 -29.80 0.07 11.83
C ALA A 203 -29.26 0.93 10.67
N ARG A 204 -30.14 1.67 9.96
CA ARG A 204 -29.69 2.65 8.96
C ARG A 204 -28.86 3.76 9.58
N GLN A 205 -29.29 4.29 10.72
CA GLN A 205 -28.54 5.33 11.43
C GLN A 205 -27.17 4.80 11.89
N LYS A 206 -27.12 3.59 12.45
CA LYS A 206 -25.85 2.98 12.85
C LYS A 206 -24.92 2.73 11.66
N LYS A 207 -25.45 2.30 10.52
CA LYS A 207 -24.67 2.13 9.29
C LYS A 207 -24.05 3.45 8.83
N LEU A 208 -24.80 4.55 8.85
CA LEU A 208 -24.29 5.88 8.49
C LEU A 208 -23.21 6.37 9.47
N GLU A 209 -23.40 6.15 10.77
CA GLU A 209 -22.40 6.47 11.80
C GLU A 209 -21.09 5.70 11.56
N LEU A 210 -21.17 4.39 11.32
CA LEU A 210 -19.99 3.58 11.00
C LEU A 210 -19.32 4.03 9.71
N GLN A 211 -20.09 4.37 8.68
CA GLN A 211 -19.55 4.90 7.42
C GLN A 211 -18.79 6.22 7.64
N HIS A 212 -19.34 7.13 8.44
CA HIS A 212 -18.66 8.38 8.78
C HIS A 212 -17.35 8.13 9.52
N ARG A 213 -17.38 7.30 10.56
CA ARG A 213 -16.18 6.95 11.34
C ARG A 213 -15.12 6.28 10.47
N LEU A 214 -15.51 5.35 9.60
CA LEU A 214 -14.59 4.70 8.65
C LEU A 214 -13.99 5.71 7.66
N THR A 215 -14.76 6.71 7.23
CA THR A 215 -14.27 7.79 6.37
C THR A 215 -13.24 8.65 7.09
N GLU A 216 -13.53 9.10 8.31
CA GLU A 216 -12.60 9.89 9.12
C GLU A 216 -11.31 9.11 9.44
N MET A 217 -11.45 7.82 9.76
CA MET A 217 -10.33 6.95 10.04
C MET A 217 -9.48 6.71 8.81
N GLY A 218 -10.10 6.45 7.66
CA GLY A 218 -9.42 6.35 6.37
C GLY A 218 -8.61 7.62 6.10
N ASN A 219 -9.21 8.81 6.22
CA ASN A 219 -8.48 10.06 6.03
C ASN A 219 -7.25 10.20 6.94
N ARG A 220 -7.32 9.74 8.20
CA ARG A 220 -6.18 9.76 9.14
C ARG A 220 -5.09 8.76 8.76
N ILE A 221 -5.48 7.57 8.31
CA ILE A 221 -4.58 6.49 7.88
C ILE A 221 -3.81 6.91 6.62
N GLU A 222 -4.50 7.57 5.68
CA GLU A 222 -4.00 8.00 4.37
C GLU A 222 -3.17 9.30 4.43
N ALA A 223 -3.39 10.16 5.42
CA ALA A 223 -2.84 11.52 5.44
C ALA A 223 -1.31 11.59 5.27
N SER A 224 -0.58 10.71 5.95
CA SER A 224 0.89 10.67 5.87
C SER A 224 1.35 10.16 4.51
N ALA A 225 0.74 9.09 4.00
CA ALA A 225 1.07 8.51 2.70
C ALA A 225 0.80 9.50 1.55
N ILE A 226 -0.36 10.18 1.56
CA ILE A 226 -0.69 11.25 0.60
C ILE A 226 0.33 12.40 0.67
N THR A 227 0.78 12.76 1.87
CA THR A 227 1.78 13.83 2.03
C THR A 227 3.13 13.44 1.42
N ALA A 228 3.59 12.22 1.68
CA ALA A 228 4.82 11.67 1.11
C ALA A 228 4.73 11.51 -0.42
N GLU A 229 3.62 10.95 -0.91
CA GLU A 229 3.32 10.78 -2.33
C GLU A 229 3.34 12.12 -3.07
N LYS A 230 2.68 13.14 -2.51
CA LYS A 230 2.70 14.50 -3.07
C LYS A 230 4.11 15.09 -3.13
N GLN A 231 4.94 14.83 -2.14
CA GLN A 231 6.31 15.31 -2.13
C GLN A 231 7.16 14.62 -3.19
N VAL A 232 7.08 13.29 -3.28
CA VAL A 232 7.76 12.49 -4.31
C VAL A 232 7.29 12.88 -5.71
N TRP A 233 6.00 13.12 -5.89
CA TRP A 233 5.45 13.61 -7.15
C TRP A 233 6.08 14.95 -7.58
N ARG A 234 6.28 15.91 -6.66
CA ARG A 234 6.97 17.17 -6.98
C ARG A 234 8.41 16.94 -7.40
N GLU A 235 9.12 16.04 -6.72
CA GLU A 235 10.51 15.70 -7.03
C GLU A 235 10.60 15.06 -8.43
N LEU A 236 9.73 14.09 -8.72
CA LEU A 236 9.67 13.37 -10.00
C LEU A 236 9.24 14.24 -11.18
N THR A 237 8.46 15.30 -10.95
CA THR A 237 8.00 16.23 -12.00
C THR A 237 8.95 17.40 -12.23
N SER A 238 9.77 17.77 -11.24
CA SER A 238 10.66 18.94 -11.31
C SER A 238 12.07 18.58 -11.78
N SER A 239 12.49 17.32 -11.65
CA SER A 239 13.80 16.86 -12.07
C SER A 239 13.74 16.22 -13.47
N PRO A 240 14.74 16.43 -14.34
CA PRO A 240 14.83 15.73 -15.62
C PRO A 240 14.98 14.23 -15.36
N MET A 241 14.09 13.41 -15.94
CA MET A 241 14.27 11.95 -15.90
C MET A 241 15.54 11.57 -16.67
N ILE A 242 16.37 10.73 -16.05
CA ILE A 242 17.59 10.15 -16.63
C ILE A 242 17.22 9.12 -17.70
#